data_AF-A0A3B9LGV4-F1
#
_entry.id   AF-A0A3B9LGV4-F1
#
_cell.length_a   1.000
_cell.length_b   1.000
_cell.length_c   1.000
_cell.angle_alpha   90.00
_cell.angle_beta   90.00
_cell.angle_gamma   90.00
#
_symmetry.space_group_name_H-M   'P 1'
#
loop_
_entity.id
_entity.type
_entity.pdbx_description
1 polymer ?
#
loop_
_entity_poly.entity_id
_entity_poly.type
_entity_poly.pdbx_seq_one_letter_code
_entity_poly.pdbx_strand_id
1 'polypeptide(L)'
;MKRNLSDYIVAISVIVCSIVLLGALTIALSGYRLKKPKRTMQINYEDVTGIKVHSEVRYAGAPAGRVIAMRHLNAAERASSTNKKDAVRITISLDENIPALPVDVTATLSSDTLLA
;
A
#
# COMPACT_ATOMS: atom_id res chain seq x y z
N MET A 1 19.49 31.49 42.40
CA MET A 1 18.32 31.35 41.48
C MET A 1 18.66 30.73 40.12
N LYS A 2 19.82 30.06 39.92
CA LYS A 2 20.22 29.41 38.63
C LYS A 2 19.76 27.94 38.48
N ARG A 3 19.39 27.27 39.57
CA ARG A 3 18.97 25.85 39.57
C ARG A 3 17.69 25.62 38.76
N ASN A 4 16.70 26.49 38.91
CA ASN A 4 15.40 26.35 38.22
C ASN A 4 15.52 26.45 36.70
N LEU A 5 16.50 27.22 36.19
CA LEU A 5 16.72 27.36 34.76
C LEU A 5 17.36 26.10 34.16
N SER A 6 18.29 25.48 34.88
CA SER A 6 18.89 24.20 34.48
C SER A 6 17.86 23.07 34.47
N ASP A 7 16.99 23.02 35.48
CA ASP A 7 15.95 21.99 35.60
C ASP A 7 14.93 22.09 34.46
N TYR A 8 14.57 23.31 34.09
CA TYR A 8 13.68 23.58 32.97
C TYR A 8 14.29 23.16 31.61
N ILE A 9 15.60 23.40 31.42
CA ILE A 9 16.31 22.97 30.20
C ILE A 9 16.38 21.44 30.11
N VAL A 10 16.60 20.74 31.24
CA VAL A 10 16.58 19.28 31.30
C VAL A 10 15.19 18.75 31.00
N ALA A 11 14.14 19.33 31.58
CA ALA A 11 12.76 18.92 31.30
C ALA A 11 12.40 19.08 29.82
N ILE A 12 12.76 20.22 29.20
CA ILE A 12 12.52 20.45 27.77
C ILE A 12 13.28 19.45 26.90
N SER A 13 14.55 19.15 27.21
CA SER A 13 15.33 18.23 26.38
C SER A 13 14.76 16.82 26.39
N VAL A 14 14.25 16.35 27.53
CA VAL A 14 13.56 15.06 27.65
C VAL A 14 12.27 15.05 26.84
N ILE A 15 11.45 16.10 26.96
CA ILE A 15 10.19 16.22 26.20
C ILE A 15 10.47 16.20 24.70
N VAL A 16 11.46 16.96 24.22
CA VAL A 16 11.85 16.99 22.81
C VAL A 16 12.33 15.61 22.36
N CYS A 17 13.17 14.93 23.15
CA CYS A 17 13.64 13.59 22.84
C CYS A 17 12.48 12.59 22.73
N SER A 18 11.53 12.61 23.67
CA SER A 18 10.35 11.75 23.62
C SER A 18 9.49 11.99 22.37
N ILE A 19 9.29 13.25 21.99
CA ILE A 19 8.53 13.61 20.77
C ILE A 19 9.26 13.11 19.52
N VAL A 20 10.58 13.29 19.45
CA VAL A 20 11.39 12.83 18.32
C VAL A 20 11.34 11.31 18.19
N LEU A 21 11.52 10.57 19.29
CA LEU A 21 11.44 9.11 19.29
C LEU A 21 10.04 8.61 18.91
N LEU A 22 8.98 9.23 19.44
CA LEU A 22 7.61 8.88 19.09
C LEU A 22 7.32 9.12 17.59
N GLY A 23 7.77 10.25 17.07
CA GLY A 23 7.65 10.58 15.65
C GLY A 23 8.40 9.59 14.76
N ALA A 24 9.66 9.29 15.08
CA ALA A 24 10.47 8.33 14.35
C ALA A 24 9.84 6.93 14.36
N LEU A 25 9.36 6.47 15.52
CA LEU A 25 8.73 5.17 15.68
C LEU A 25 7.44 5.08 14.87
N THR A 26 6.62 6.12 14.91
CA THR A 26 5.35 6.18 14.15
C THR A 26 5.61 6.13 12.64
N ILE A 27 6.61 6.86 12.14
CA ILE A 27 6.98 6.84 10.72
C ILE A 27 7.50 5.44 10.32
N ALA A 28 8.33 4.82 11.16
CA ALA A 28 8.89 3.50 10.90
C ALA A 28 7.80 2.41 10.85
N LEU A 29 6.85 2.40 11.79
CA LEU A 29 5.79 1.39 11.83
C LEU A 29 4.66 1.65 10.82
N SER A 30 4.33 2.91 10.53
CA SER A 30 3.21 3.23 9.65
C SER A 30 3.45 2.81 8.19
N GLY A 31 4.69 2.47 7.81
CA GLY A 31 5.05 2.22 6.41
C GLY A 31 4.73 3.42 5.52
N TYR A 32 4.75 4.63 6.11
CA TYR A 32 4.27 5.85 5.46
C TYR A 32 5.23 6.23 4.34
N ARG A 33 4.85 5.89 3.10
CA ARG A 33 5.55 6.33 1.90
C ARG A 33 5.05 7.73 1.54
N LEU A 34 5.91 8.73 1.77
CA LEU A 34 5.68 10.13 1.42
C LEU A 34 5.47 10.35 -0.10
N LYS A 35 5.91 9.40 -0.93
CA LYS A 35 5.87 9.48 -2.39
C LYS A 35 4.55 8.89 -2.91
N LYS A 36 3.77 9.70 -3.63
CA LYS A 36 2.57 9.22 -4.33
C LYS A 36 2.96 8.18 -5.39
N PRO A 37 2.19 7.09 -5.55
CA PRO A 37 2.44 6.10 -6.58
C PRO A 37 2.30 6.74 -7.96
N LYS A 38 3.34 6.65 -8.78
CA LYS A 38 3.42 7.33 -10.08
C LYS A 38 2.73 6.55 -11.20
N ARG A 39 2.59 5.23 -11.05
CA ARG A 39 1.95 4.35 -12.03
C ARG A 39 0.91 3.46 -11.35
N THR A 40 -0.32 3.50 -11.88
CA THR A 40 -1.42 2.65 -11.43
C THR A 40 -1.88 1.77 -12.58
N MET A 41 -2.33 0.55 -12.24
CA MET A 41 -2.91 -0.39 -13.18
C MET A 41 -4.24 -0.87 -12.62
N GLN A 42 -5.24 -0.97 -13.49
CA GLN A 42 -6.58 -1.46 -13.14
C GLN A 42 -6.77 -2.83 -13.77
N ILE A 43 -7.17 -3.79 -12.96
CA ILE A 43 -7.37 -5.18 -13.37
C ILE A 43 -8.75 -5.60 -12.90
N ASN A 44 -9.50 -6.25 -13.78
CA ASN A 44 -10.82 -6.79 -13.44
C ASN A 44 -10.67 -8.28 -13.11
N TYR A 45 -11.41 -8.72 -12.09
CA TYR A 45 -11.46 -10.10 -11.64
C TYR A 45 -12.91 -10.54 -11.43
N GLU A 46 -13.15 -11.84 -11.64
CA GLU A 46 -14.41 -12.51 -11.28
C GLU A 46 -14.57 -12.55 -9.76
N ASP A 47 -13.52 -12.95 -9.03
CA ASP A 47 -13.48 -12.99 -7.58
C ASP A 47 -12.14 -12.50 -7.03
N VAL A 48 -12.17 -11.90 -5.84
CA VAL A 48 -11.00 -11.31 -5.16
C VAL A 48 -10.90 -11.75 -3.70
N THR A 49 -11.47 -12.92 -3.37
CA THR A 49 -11.47 -13.45 -2.01
C THR A 49 -10.06 -13.46 -1.41
N GLY A 50 -9.93 -12.92 -0.19
CA GLY A 50 -8.67 -12.86 0.55
C GLY A 50 -7.81 -11.62 0.28
N ILE A 51 -8.15 -10.78 -0.71
CA ILE A 51 -7.40 -9.54 -1.00
C ILE A 51 -7.96 -8.35 -0.24
N LYS A 52 -7.04 -7.52 0.27
CA LYS A 52 -7.36 -6.29 1.01
C LYS A 52 -6.68 -5.10 0.36
N VAL A 53 -7.18 -3.90 0.66
CA VAL A 53 -6.44 -2.69 0.35
C VAL A 53 -5.12 -2.75 1.10
N HIS A 54 -4.02 -2.33 0.47
CA HIS A 54 -2.64 -2.50 0.94
C HIS A 54 -2.04 -3.91 0.85
N SER A 55 -2.74 -4.91 0.27
CA SER A 55 -2.11 -6.18 -0.07
C SER A 55 -0.91 -5.98 -1.00
N GLU A 56 0.14 -6.76 -0.79
CA GLU A 56 1.36 -6.72 -1.60
C GLU A 56 1.09 -7.24 -3.01
N VAL A 57 1.70 -6.58 -4.00
CA VAL A 57 1.69 -7.02 -5.40
C VAL A 57 3.11 -7.41 -5.76
N ARG A 58 3.28 -8.60 -6.33
CA ARG A 58 4.59 -9.15 -6.70
C ARG A 58 4.71 -9.29 -8.21
N TYR A 59 5.89 -9.02 -8.73
CA TYR A 59 6.26 -9.25 -10.13
C TYR A 59 7.45 -10.20 -10.16
N ALA A 60 7.30 -11.35 -10.83
CA ALA A 60 8.29 -12.42 -10.85
C ALA A 60 8.78 -12.83 -9.43
N GLY A 61 7.90 -12.80 -8.44
CA GLY A 61 8.21 -13.13 -7.04
C GLY A 61 8.86 -12.00 -6.23
N ALA A 62 9.24 -10.88 -6.84
CA ALA A 62 9.74 -9.71 -6.13
C ALA A 62 8.60 -8.72 -5.78
N PRO A 63 8.68 -8.00 -4.65
CA PRO A 63 7.73 -6.93 -4.33
C PRO A 63 7.75 -5.87 -5.44
N ALA A 64 6.59 -5.59 -6.01
CA ALA A 64 6.41 -4.69 -7.15
C ALA A 64 5.42 -3.56 -6.88
N GLY A 65 4.69 -3.63 -5.79
CA GLY A 65 3.76 -2.59 -5.39
C GLY A 65 2.69 -3.09 -4.43
N ARG A 66 1.51 -2.47 -4.50
CA ARG A 66 0.41 -2.76 -3.58
C ARG A 66 -0.96 -2.42 -4.17
N VAL A 67 -2.00 -3.02 -3.59
CA VAL A 67 -3.38 -2.65 -3.86
C VAL A 67 -3.69 -1.30 -3.21
N ILE A 68 -4.24 -0.37 -4.00
CA ILE A 68 -4.61 0.98 -3.54
C ILE A 68 -6.12 1.20 -3.47
N ALA A 69 -6.89 0.51 -4.31
CA ALA A 69 -8.34 0.59 -4.29
C ALA A 69 -8.95 -0.70 -4.82
N MET A 70 -10.12 -1.05 -4.31
CA MET A 70 -10.94 -2.13 -4.81
C MET A 70 -12.38 -1.66 -4.85
N ARG A 71 -13.08 -1.98 -5.93
CA ARG A 71 -14.50 -1.66 -6.06
C ARG A 71 -15.21 -2.67 -6.93
N HIS A 72 -16.50 -2.85 -6.69
CA HIS A 72 -17.36 -3.59 -7.61
C HIS A 72 -17.51 -2.83 -8.94
N LEU A 73 -17.58 -3.59 -10.03
CA LEU A 73 -17.97 -3.08 -11.33
C LEU A 73 -19.46 -2.76 -11.33
N ASN A 74 -19.83 -1.67 -12.00
CA ASN A 74 -21.25 -1.36 -12.22
C ASN A 74 -21.79 -2.17 -13.44
N ALA A 75 -23.11 -2.19 -13.62
CA ALA A 75 -23.74 -3.02 -14.67
C ALA A 75 -23.28 -2.66 -16.09
N ALA A 76 -23.05 -1.36 -16.37
CA ALA A 76 -22.55 -0.90 -17.66
C ALA A 76 -21.10 -1.35 -17.91
N GLU A 77 -20.24 -1.27 -16.89
CA GLU A 77 -18.85 -1.73 -16.96
C GLU A 77 -18.76 -3.24 -17.16
N ARG A 78 -19.63 -4.03 -16.52
CA ARG A 78 -19.74 -5.49 -16.73
C ARG A 78 -20.21 -5.85 -18.14
N ALA A 79 -21.04 -5.03 -18.76
CA ALA A 79 -21.46 -5.25 -20.14
C ALA A 79 -20.33 -4.97 -21.14
N SER A 80 -19.42 -4.06 -20.80
CA SER A 80 -18.26 -3.67 -21.63
C SER A 80 -17.01 -4.52 -21.42
N SER A 81 -16.95 -5.37 -20.39
CA SER A 81 -15.79 -6.22 -20.12
C SER A 81 -15.74 -7.40 -21.10
N THR A 82 -14.53 -7.74 -21.54
CA THR A 82 -14.28 -8.92 -22.38
C THR A 82 -14.78 -10.21 -21.70
N ASN A 83 -14.63 -10.29 -20.38
CA ASN A 83 -15.20 -11.35 -19.57
C ASN A 83 -16.43 -10.87 -18.81
N LYS A 84 -17.60 -11.46 -19.10
CA LYS A 84 -18.88 -11.10 -18.47
C LYS A 84 -18.98 -11.51 -17.00
N LYS A 85 -18.08 -12.38 -16.54
CA LYS A 85 -18.02 -12.82 -15.14
C LYS A 85 -17.29 -11.85 -14.23
N ASP A 86 -16.57 -10.87 -14.80
CA ASP A 86 -15.83 -9.90 -14.01
C ASP A 86 -16.78 -9.10 -13.10
N ALA A 87 -16.51 -9.13 -11.80
CA ALA A 87 -17.35 -8.50 -10.80
C ALA A 87 -16.66 -7.36 -10.06
N VAL A 88 -15.33 -7.41 -9.96
CA VAL A 88 -14.52 -6.51 -9.12
C VAL A 88 -13.39 -5.91 -9.94
N ARG A 89 -13.12 -4.62 -9.74
CA ARG A 89 -11.95 -3.93 -10.24
C ARG A 89 -10.98 -3.64 -9.11
N ILE A 90 -9.77 -4.15 -9.25
CA ILE A 90 -8.64 -3.86 -8.37
C ILE A 90 -7.79 -2.79 -9.05
N THR A 91 -7.42 -1.75 -8.30
CA THR A 91 -6.40 -0.79 -8.70
C THR A 91 -5.15 -1.04 -7.89
N ILE A 92 -4.06 -1.35 -8.59
CA ILE A 92 -2.74 -1.53 -8.01
C ILE A 92 -1.86 -0.32 -8.32
N SER A 93 -0.98 0.03 -7.39
CA SER A 93 0.16 0.90 -7.66
C SER A 93 1.40 0.07 -7.90
N LEU A 94 2.17 0.42 -8.93
CA LEU A 94 3.46 -0.19 -9.25
C LEU A 94 4.59 0.76 -8.84
N ASP A 95 5.68 0.18 -8.34
CA ASP A 95 6.89 0.92 -8.01
C ASP A 95 7.63 1.41 -9.28
N GLU A 96 8.35 2.53 -9.17
CA GLU A 96 9.09 3.14 -10.28
C GLU A 96 10.24 2.27 -10.80
N ASN A 97 10.73 1.34 -9.97
CA ASN A 97 11.81 0.43 -10.33
C ASN A 97 11.33 -0.74 -11.20
N ILE A 98 10.01 -0.91 -11.38
CA ILE A 98 9.45 -1.97 -12.20
C ILE A 98 9.48 -1.54 -13.67
N PRO A 99 10.03 -2.37 -14.57
CA PRO A 99 10.06 -2.07 -15.99
C PRO A 99 8.65 -1.93 -16.57
N ALA A 100 8.54 -1.31 -17.74
CA ALA A 100 7.25 -1.15 -18.38
C ALA A 100 6.63 -2.50 -18.72
N LEU A 101 5.52 -2.83 -18.05
CA LEU A 101 4.77 -4.05 -18.31
C LEU A 101 4.17 -4.00 -19.73
N PRO A 102 4.38 -5.05 -20.56
CA PRO A 102 3.72 -5.18 -21.87
C PRO A 102 2.21 -5.43 -21.73
N VAL A 103 1.49 -5.38 -22.83
CA VAL A 103 0.02 -5.53 -22.85
C VAL A 103 -0.45 -6.96 -22.55
N ASP A 104 0.42 -7.96 -22.72
CA ASP A 104 0.10 -9.39 -22.52
C ASP A 104 0.46 -9.91 -21.12
N VAL A 105 0.49 -9.03 -20.10
CA VAL A 105 0.80 -9.45 -18.73
C VAL A 105 -0.42 -10.07 -18.06
N THR A 106 -0.28 -11.33 -17.67
CA THR A 106 -1.26 -12.03 -16.84
C THR A 106 -0.99 -11.75 -15.36
N ALA A 107 -2.02 -11.32 -14.64
CA ALA A 107 -1.96 -11.12 -13.20
C ALA A 107 -2.80 -12.19 -12.49
N THR A 108 -2.16 -13.04 -11.69
CA THR A 108 -2.80 -14.11 -10.93
C THR A 108 -2.93 -13.76 -9.46
N LEU A 109 -3.98 -14.29 -8.83
CA LEU A 109 -4.16 -14.26 -7.38
C LEU A 109 -3.55 -15.52 -6.79
N SER A 110 -2.66 -15.38 -5.82
CA SER A 110 -2.10 -16.52 -5.10
C SER A 110 -1.97 -16.19 -3.62
N SER A 111 -2.18 -17.18 -2.76
CA SER A 111 -1.89 -17.09 -1.34
C SER A 111 -0.44 -17.45 -1.08
N ASP A 112 0.27 -16.63 -0.31
CA ASP A 112 1.67 -16.88 0.05
C ASP A 112 1.81 -17.94 1.17
N THR A 113 0.72 -18.31 1.85
CA THR A 113 0.75 -19.27 2.98
C THR A 113 -0.44 -20.23 2.94
N LEU A 114 -0.26 -21.43 3.53
CA LEU A 114 -1.28 -22.48 3.69
C LEU A 114 -2.05 -22.38 5.03
N LEU A 115 -1.91 -21.29 5.77
CA LEU A 115 -2.63 -21.10 7.03
C LEU A 115 -4.05 -20.61 6.72
N ALA A 116 -4.97 -21.58 6.66
CA ALA A 116 -6.41 -21.38 6.66
C ALA A 116 -6.90 -20.85 8.01
#